data_AF-A0A8J6E5N7-F1
#
_entry.id   AF-A0A8J6E5N7-F1
#
_cell.length_a   1.000
_cell.length_b   1.000
_cell.length_c   1.000
_cell.angle_alpha   90.00
_cell.angle_beta   90.00
_cell.angle_gamma   90.00
#
_symmetry.space_group_name_H-M   'P 1'
#
loop_
_entity.id
_entity.type
_entity.pdbx_description
1 polymer ?
#
loop_
_entity_poly.entity_id
_entity_poly.type
_entity_poly.pdbx_seq_one_letter_code
_entity_poly.pdbx_strand_id
1 'polypeptide(L)'
;ISHWVEFSQTRLLDKSTFSAALQELNHSLSLRTYLVGDALTLADISVFSTLAGSASWQEQLKQNKAAVNVRRWYTFLEPAVPFQGRLSMAAAPPEKKQDVGKFVELPGAEMGKVVVRFPPEASG
;
A
#
# COMPACT_ATOMS: atom_id res chain seq x y z
N ILE A 1 -6.91 -2.54 11.34
CA ILE A 1 -6.41 -2.04 10.04
C ILE A 1 -6.71 -0.55 9.89
N SER A 2 -7.98 -0.13 9.95
CA SER A 2 -8.39 1.26 9.70
C SER A 2 -7.76 2.30 10.64
N HIS A 3 -7.63 2.01 11.94
CA HIS A 3 -7.07 2.98 12.91
C HIS A 3 -5.63 3.42 12.57
N TRP A 4 -4.75 2.50 12.15
CA TRP A 4 -3.37 2.85 11.78
C TRP A 4 -3.28 3.67 10.49
N VAL A 5 -4.20 3.44 9.56
CA VAL A 5 -4.31 4.26 8.34
C VAL A 5 -4.73 5.68 8.69
N GLU A 6 -5.77 5.84 9.51
CA GLU A 6 -6.21 7.16 9.99
C GLU A 6 -5.14 7.86 10.83
N PHE A 7 -4.46 7.11 11.71
CA PHE A 7 -3.33 7.59 12.49
C PHE A 7 -2.21 8.15 11.62
N SER A 8 -1.88 7.48 10.51
CA SER A 8 -0.86 7.97 9.58
C SER A 8 -1.26 9.30 8.93
N GLN A 9 -2.53 9.48 8.57
CA GLN A 9 -3.03 10.67 7.89
C GLN A 9 -3.24 11.86 8.84
N THR A 10 -3.53 11.60 10.11
CA THR A 10 -3.82 12.65 11.09
C THR A 10 -2.60 13.01 11.92
N ARG A 11 -1.96 12.01 12.53
CA ARG A 11 -0.94 12.19 13.58
C ARG A 11 0.49 12.17 13.02
N LEU A 12 0.75 11.43 11.94
CA LEU A 12 2.08 11.41 11.30
C LEU A 12 2.29 12.51 10.26
N LEU A 13 1.22 13.11 9.72
CA LEU A 13 1.33 14.30 8.85
C LEU A 13 1.47 15.60 9.64
N ASP A 14 0.89 15.66 10.83
CA ASP A 14 0.95 16.85 11.67
C ASP A 14 2.28 16.92 12.45
N LYS A 15 3.05 18.00 12.22
CA LYS A 15 4.38 18.18 12.83
C LYS A 15 4.34 18.28 14.35
N SER A 16 3.25 18.80 14.93
CA SER A 16 3.15 19.00 16.38
C SER A 16 2.94 17.66 17.11
N THR A 17 2.20 16.75 16.49
CA THR A 17 1.90 15.43 17.05
C THR A 17 2.84 14.31 16.57
N PHE A 18 3.66 14.58 15.54
CA PHE A 18 4.59 13.63 14.94
C PHE A 18 5.48 12.89 15.95
N SER A 19 6.07 13.62 16.91
CA SER A 19 6.96 13.01 17.91
C SER A 19 6.23 12.02 18.81
N ALA A 20 5.05 12.40 19.31
CA ALA A 20 4.21 11.53 20.14
C ALA A 20 3.70 10.32 19.34
N ALA A 21 3.30 10.55 18.09
CA ALA A 21 2.86 9.50 17.18
C ALA A 21 3.98 8.48 16.92
N LEU A 22 5.21 8.94 16.72
CA LEU A 22 6.37 8.09 16.50
C LEU A 22 6.69 7.23 17.73
N GLN A 23 6.50 7.76 18.95
CA GLN A 23 6.67 6.98 20.18
C GLN A 23 5.60 5.90 20.35
N GLU A 24 4.34 6.21 20.04
CA GLU A 24 3.24 5.24 20.07
C GLU A 24 3.46 4.11 19.06
N LEU A 25 3.92 4.48 17.85
CA LEU A 25 4.32 3.52 16.82
C LEU A 25 5.49 2.64 17.30
N ASN A 26 6.51 3.24 17.93
CA ASN A 26 7.65 2.50 18.47
C ASN A 26 7.26 1.51 19.57
N HIS A 27 6.30 1.88 20.42
CA HIS A 27 5.79 1.01 21.47
C HIS A 27 4.99 -0.16 20.86
N SER A 28 4.16 0.12 19.87
CA SER A 28 3.34 -0.88 19.17
C SER A 28 4.19 -1.91 18.42
N LEU A 29 5.31 -1.46 17.83
CA LEU A 29 6.30 -2.30 17.13
C LEU A 29 7.32 -2.95 18.08
N SER A 30 7.24 -2.72 19.39
CA SER A 30 8.19 -3.31 20.36
C SER A 30 8.07 -4.83 20.45
N LEU A 31 6.83 -5.34 20.36
CA LEU A 31 6.51 -6.76 20.49
C LEU A 31 5.99 -7.37 19.18
N ARG A 32 5.90 -6.58 18.10
CA ARG A 32 5.22 -6.97 16.85
C ARG A 32 6.06 -6.63 15.63
N THR A 33 6.08 -7.54 14.66
CA THR A 33 6.76 -7.34 13.36
C THR A 33 5.90 -6.55 12.37
N TYR A 34 4.58 -6.63 12.49
CA TYR A 34 3.60 -5.91 11.67
C TYR A 34 2.65 -5.11 12.56
N LEU A 35 2.10 -4.02 12.04
CA LEU A 35 1.14 -3.19 12.77
C LEU A 35 -0.19 -3.89 13.01
N VAL A 36 -0.58 -4.81 12.11
CA VAL A 36 -1.83 -5.55 12.24
C VAL A 36 -1.62 -7.01 11.84
N GLY A 37 -1.89 -7.92 12.78
CA GLY A 37 -1.81 -9.36 12.53
C GLY A 37 -0.37 -9.86 12.41
N ASP A 38 -0.18 -10.88 11.56
CA ASP A 38 1.08 -11.60 11.37
C ASP A 38 1.66 -11.43 9.94
N ALA A 39 1.05 -10.60 9.11
CA ALA A 39 1.45 -10.40 7.72
C ALA A 39 1.45 -8.91 7.36
N LEU A 40 2.11 -8.56 6.25
CA LEU A 40 2.11 -7.21 5.71
C LEU A 40 0.69 -6.77 5.36
N THR A 41 0.23 -5.67 5.95
CA THR A 41 -1.11 -5.13 5.68
C THR A 41 -1.06 -3.71 5.12
N LEU A 42 -2.21 -3.22 4.66
CA LEU A 42 -2.36 -1.83 4.22
C LEU A 42 -1.94 -0.82 5.31
N ALA A 43 -2.13 -1.16 6.59
CA ALA A 43 -1.69 -0.31 7.70
C ALA A 43 -0.17 -0.09 7.68
N ASP A 44 0.59 -1.15 7.47
CA ASP A 44 2.05 -1.09 7.37
C ASP A 44 2.49 -0.21 6.19
N ILE A 45 1.88 -0.43 5.02
CA ILE A 45 2.19 0.31 3.78
C ILE A 45 1.85 1.80 3.93
N SER A 46 0.70 2.14 4.52
CA SER A 46 0.30 3.54 4.73
C SER A 46 1.26 4.25 5.67
N VAL A 47 1.55 3.67 6.84
CA VAL A 47 2.50 4.28 7.79
C VAL A 47 3.90 4.38 7.20
N PHE A 48 4.35 3.35 6.46
CA PHE A 48 5.65 3.34 5.80
C PHE A 48 5.76 4.46 4.78
N SER A 49 4.73 4.63 3.95
CA SER A 49 4.68 5.67 2.92
C SER A 49 4.69 7.07 3.53
N THR A 50 3.91 7.30 4.60
CA THR A 50 3.89 8.57 5.31
C THR A 50 5.25 8.89 5.93
N LEU A 51 5.92 7.92 6.55
CA LEU A 51 7.27 8.09 7.09
C LEU A 51 8.30 8.36 6.00
N ALA A 52 8.23 7.63 4.88
CA ALA A 52 9.13 7.83 3.73
C ALA A 52 9.02 9.25 3.15
N GLY A 53 7.81 9.84 3.15
CA GLY A 53 7.55 11.22 2.73
C GLY A 53 7.90 12.30 3.76
N SER A 54 8.08 11.94 5.03
CA SER A 54 8.36 12.89 6.12
C SER A 54 9.84 13.30 6.15
N ALA A 55 10.11 14.59 5.94
CA ALA A 55 11.47 15.13 6.04
C ALA A 55 12.05 14.93 7.45
N SER A 56 11.24 15.13 8.49
CA SER A 56 11.63 14.95 9.90
C SER A 56 12.10 13.53 10.17
N TRP A 57 11.40 12.53 9.62
CA TRP A 57 11.81 11.12 9.76
C TRP A 57 13.16 10.85 9.07
N GLN A 58 13.33 11.34 7.84
CA GLN A 58 14.58 11.18 7.09
C GLN A 58 15.78 11.83 7.81
N GLU A 59 15.57 13.00 8.43
CA GLU A 59 16.59 13.64 9.26
C GLU A 59 16.91 12.83 10.51
N GLN A 60 15.90 12.27 11.20
CA GLN A 60 16.11 11.42 12.37
C GLN A 60 16.84 10.12 12.04
N LEU A 61 16.59 9.54 10.87
CA LEU A 61 17.34 8.38 10.38
C LEU A 61 18.82 8.73 10.17
N LYS A 62 19.13 9.86 9.53
CA LYS A 62 20.51 10.34 9.32
C LYS A 62 21.22 10.68 10.63
N GLN A 63 20.51 11.31 11.56
CA GLN A 63 21.04 11.67 12.88
C GLN A 63 21.11 10.47 13.85
N ASN A 64 20.69 9.28 13.43
CA ASN A 64 20.62 8.09 14.28
C ASN A 64 19.78 8.31 15.56
N LYS A 65 18.82 9.23 15.51
CA LYS A 65 17.87 9.55 16.61
C LYS A 65 16.51 8.90 16.40
N ALA A 66 16.36 8.10 15.34
CA ALA A 66 15.13 7.37 15.06
C ALA A 66 14.87 6.30 16.13
N ALA A 67 13.59 6.10 16.46
CA ALA A 67 13.17 5.11 17.43
C ALA A 67 13.54 3.69 16.95
N VAL A 68 14.18 2.89 17.81
CA VAL A 68 14.88 1.65 17.42
C VAL A 68 13.94 0.63 16.76
N ASN A 69 12.74 0.45 17.32
CA ASN A 69 11.78 -0.53 16.79
C ASN A 69 11.20 -0.08 15.45
N VAL A 70 10.88 1.21 15.33
CA VAL A 70 10.38 1.80 14.07
C VAL A 70 11.44 1.71 12.99
N ARG A 71 12.70 1.99 13.31
CA ARG A 71 13.81 1.86 12.35
C ARG A 71 13.97 0.42 11.87
N ARG A 72 13.97 -0.54 12.80
CA ARG A 72 14.05 -1.97 12.46
C ARG A 72 12.92 -2.39 11.53
N TRP A 73 11.68 -2.00 11.86
CA TRP A 73 10.50 -2.27 11.05
C TRP A 73 10.59 -1.60 9.67
N TYR A 74 11.03 -0.34 9.61
CA TYR A 74 11.17 0.40 8.35
C TYR A 74 12.19 -0.27 7.40
N THR A 75 13.36 -0.66 7.91
CA THR A 75 14.38 -1.39 7.13
C THR A 75 13.91 -2.79 6.73
N PHE A 76 13.08 -3.44 7.54
CA PHE A 76 12.49 -4.74 7.20
C PHE A 76 11.49 -4.62 6.04
N LEU A 77 10.71 -3.54 6.00
CA LEU A 77 9.74 -3.29 4.93
C LEU A 77 10.32 -2.73 3.66
N GLU A 78 11.46 -2.02 3.72
CA GLU A 78 12.12 -1.42 2.57
C GLU A 78 12.27 -2.36 1.35
N PRO A 79 12.78 -3.60 1.48
CA PRO A 79 12.85 -4.52 0.35
C PRO A 79 11.49 -5.11 -0.05
N ALA A 80 10.52 -5.14 0.87
CA ALA A 80 9.19 -5.71 0.63
C ALA A 80 8.24 -4.72 -0.07
N VAL A 81 8.51 -3.41 0.02
CA VAL A 81 7.72 -2.34 -0.59
C VAL A 81 8.51 -1.73 -1.76
N PRO A 82 8.41 -2.30 -2.97
CA PRO A 82 9.21 -1.85 -4.13
C PRO A 82 8.84 -0.44 -4.62
N PHE A 83 7.78 0.17 -4.08
CA PHE A 83 7.29 1.47 -4.47
C PHE A 83 7.84 2.59 -3.58
N GLN A 84 9.15 2.86 -3.66
CA GLN A 84 9.77 4.07 -3.10
C GLN A 84 9.44 5.34 -3.91
N GLY A 85 8.70 5.19 -5.02
CA GLY A 85 8.12 6.31 -5.76
C GLY A 85 7.15 7.03 -4.85
N ARG A 86 7.59 8.15 -4.25
CA ARG A 86 6.84 9.04 -3.36
C ARG A 86 5.35 9.06 -3.69
N LEU A 87 4.59 8.17 -3.04
CA LEU A 87 3.15 8.28 -2.98
C LEU A 87 2.89 9.50 -2.11
N SER A 88 2.87 10.67 -2.75
CA SER A 88 2.23 11.85 -2.20
C SER A 88 0.77 11.45 -2.01
N MET A 89 0.45 10.87 -0.85
CA MET A 89 -0.92 10.68 -0.40
C MET A 89 -1.48 12.06 -0.07
N ALA A 90 -1.65 12.90 -1.10
CA ALA A 90 -2.74 13.84 -1.12
C ALA A 90 -4.00 12.99 -0.96
N ALA A 91 -4.71 13.22 0.13
CA ALA A 91 -5.91 12.49 0.54
C ALA A 91 -6.74 12.01 -0.65
N ALA A 92 -6.59 10.73 -1.01
CA ALA A 92 -7.58 10.07 -1.84
C ALA A 92 -8.78 9.81 -0.91
N PRO A 93 -10.00 10.27 -1.24
CA PRO A 93 -11.18 9.98 -0.42
C PRO A 93 -11.34 8.46 -0.29
N PRO A 94 -11.87 7.96 0.84
CA PRO A 94 -12.09 6.54 1.05
C PRO A 94 -13.15 6.05 0.06
N GLU A 95 -12.73 5.65 -1.13
CA GLU A 95 -13.59 4.92 -2.05
C GLU A 95 -13.79 3.53 -1.45
N LYS A 96 -14.97 3.36 -0.84
CA LYS A 96 -15.55 2.08 -0.44
C LYS A 96 -15.50 1.13 -1.63
N LYS A 97 -14.47 0.30 -1.72
CA LYS A 97 -14.53 -0.87 -2.60
C LYS A 97 -15.31 -1.95 -1.87
N GLN A 98 -16.61 -1.95 -2.17
CA GLN A 98 -17.53 -3.02 -1.88
C GLN A 98 -16.90 -4.37 -2.29
N ASP A 99 -16.96 -5.33 -1.38
CA ASP A 99 -16.90 -6.75 -1.71
C ASP A 99 -17.92 -7.05 -2.81
N VAL A 100 -17.46 -7.30 -4.03
CA VAL A 100 -18.20 -8.11 -4.98
C VAL A 100 -17.25 -9.21 -5.46
N GLY A 101 -17.52 -10.41 -4.96
CA GLY A 101 -17.03 -11.59 -5.62
C GLY A 101 -17.59 -11.67 -7.04
N LYS A 102 -16.99 -12.59 -7.79
CA LYS A 102 -17.52 -13.28 -8.96
C LYS A 102 -16.94 -12.82 -10.31
N PHE A 103 -16.30 -13.83 -10.89
CA PHE A 103 -16.16 -14.09 -12.30
C PHE A 103 -15.16 -13.24 -13.08
N VAL A 104 -14.06 -13.91 -13.38
CA VAL A 104 -13.24 -13.66 -14.57
C VAL A 104 -14.17 -13.75 -15.78
N GLU A 105 -14.67 -12.62 -16.26
CA GLU A 105 -15.19 -12.48 -17.61
C GLU A 105 -14.00 -12.31 -18.55
N LEU A 106 -13.75 -13.36 -19.33
CA LEU A 106 -12.78 -13.42 -20.42
C LEU A 106 -13.18 -12.39 -21.49
N PRO A 107 -12.33 -11.40 -21.84
CA PRO A 107 -12.63 -10.47 -22.92
C PRO A 107 -12.12 -11.02 -24.25
N GLY A 108 -13.02 -11.32 -25.18
CA GLY A 108 -12.62 -11.72 -26.54
C GLY A 108 -13.71 -12.08 -27.55
N ALA A 109 -14.99 -11.75 -27.31
CA ALA A 109 -16.04 -11.95 -28.31
C ALA A 109 -16.12 -10.75 -29.27
N GLU A 110 -15.36 -10.79 -30.37
CA GLU A 110 -15.56 -9.92 -31.53
C GLU A 110 -16.64 -10.50 -32.45
N MET A 111 -17.71 -9.74 -32.65
CA MET A 111 -18.84 -10.07 -33.52
C MET A 111 -18.52 -9.73 -34.99
N GLY A 112 -18.61 -10.70 -35.90
CA GLY A 112 -19.04 -10.47 -37.30
C GLY A 112 -18.02 -9.96 -38.32
N LYS A 113 -16.99 -10.76 -38.67
CA LYS A 113 -16.22 -10.56 -39.91
C LYS A 113 -16.71 -11.48 -41.02
N VAL A 114 -17.62 -10.94 -41.83
CA VAL A 114 -18.06 -11.47 -43.12
C VAL A 114 -16.85 -11.74 -44.00
N VAL A 115 -16.65 -13.02 -44.35
CA VAL A 115 -15.90 -13.43 -45.54
C VAL A 115 -16.63 -14.59 -46.18
N VAL A 116 -17.38 -14.28 -47.22
CA VAL A 116 -17.75 -15.21 -48.29
C VAL A 116 -16.50 -15.43 -49.14
N ARG A 117 -16.05 -16.67 -49.25
CA ARG A 117 -15.31 -17.19 -50.40
C ARG A 117 -15.34 -18.72 -50.40
N PHE A 118 -16.28 -19.23 -51.20
CA PHE A 118 -16.28 -20.47 -52.01
C PHE A 118 -14.86 -20.98 -52.36
N PRO A 119 -14.60 -22.28 -52.70
CA PRO A 119 -15.40 -23.15 -53.59
C PRO A 119 -15.32 -24.68 -53.23
N PRO A 120 -15.45 -25.63 -54.16
CA PRO A 120 -16.60 -26.50 -54.46
C PRO A 120 -16.43 -27.99 -54.04
N GLU A 121 -17.49 -28.79 -54.23
CA GLU A 121 -17.55 -30.27 -54.44
C GLU A 121 -16.55 -31.24 -53.75
N ALA A 122 -17.08 -32.27 -53.07
CA ALA A 122 -16.99 -33.68 -53.52
C ALA A 122 -17.58 -34.65 -52.47
N SER A 123 -18.39 -35.61 -52.96
CA SER A 123 -18.50 -37.01 -52.50
C SER A 123 -18.74 -37.31 -51.01
N GLY A 124 -19.80 -38.00 -50.61
CA GLY A 124 -20.80 -38.77 -51.35
C GLY A 124 -21.76 -39.43 -50.37
#